data_AF-A0A8S4S8B2-F1
#
_entry.id   AF-A0A8S4S8B2-F1
#
_cell.length_a   1.000
_cell.length_b   1.000
_cell.length_c   1.000
_cell.angle_alpha   90.00
_cell.angle_beta   90.00
_cell.angle_gamma   90.00
#
_symmetry.space_group_name_H-M   'P 1'
#
loop_
_entity.id
_entity.type
_entity.pdbx_description
1 polymer ?
#
loop_
_entity_poly.entity_id
_entity_poly.type
_entity_poly.pdbx_seq_one_letter_code
_entity_poly.pdbx_strand_id
1 'polypeptide(L)'
;MPKCAKCNKVITKKSPGLQCGRCNKWMHGECVALSHDQLTALHSTEADWKCRGCVGSSKQKRMSVILPDPEEEDITDTDSITAGVSLDSNSQKILATVLSTIRHEIRDSIQEELKRTLKFYSDKIDDFQIKIDNYEEKIKTIENQYTLANLPSPP
;
A
#
# COMPACT_ATOMS: atom_id res chain seq x y z
N MET A 1 27.23 -20.26 -6.02
CA MET A 1 25.97 -19.94 -5.29
C MET A 1 25.89 -18.43 -5.07
N PRO A 2 24.74 -17.79 -5.34
CA PRO A 2 24.62 -16.35 -5.19
C PRO A 2 24.72 -15.92 -3.71
N LYS A 3 25.34 -14.77 -3.46
CA LYS A 3 25.44 -14.14 -2.14
C LYS A 3 24.42 -13.01 -2.03
N CYS A 4 23.81 -12.88 -0.86
CA CYS A 4 22.90 -11.79 -0.57
C CYS A 4 23.66 -10.47 -0.45
N ALA A 5 23.27 -9.46 -1.22
CA ALA A 5 23.89 -8.14 -1.23
C ALA A 5 23.67 -7.34 0.07
N LYS A 6 22.73 -7.75 0.94
CA LYS A 6 22.44 -7.07 2.22
C LYS A 6 23.24 -7.65 3.38
N CYS A 7 23.28 -8.98 3.51
CA CYS A 7 23.90 -9.64 4.66
C CYS A 7 25.18 -10.42 4.32
N ASN A 8 25.60 -10.43 3.05
CA ASN A 8 26.77 -11.15 2.51
C ASN A 8 26.77 -12.68 2.74
N LYS A 9 25.68 -13.26 3.27
CA LYS A 9 25.51 -14.72 3.41
C LYS A 9 25.04 -15.34 2.09
N VAL A 10 25.31 -16.64 1.93
CA VAL A 10 24.94 -17.41 0.73
C VAL A 10 23.44 -17.67 0.69
N ILE A 11 22.83 -17.57 -0.49
CA ILE A 11 21.44 -17.95 -0.72
C ILE A 11 21.36 -19.46 -0.94
N THR A 12 20.46 -20.11 -0.21
CA THR A 12 20.32 -21.56 -0.21
C THR A 12 18.84 -21.94 -0.33
N LYS A 13 18.53 -23.23 -0.56
CA LYS A 13 17.13 -23.69 -0.54
C LYS A 13 16.42 -23.44 0.81
N LYS A 14 17.18 -23.47 1.93
CA LYS A 14 16.64 -23.23 3.28
C LYS A 14 16.44 -21.75 3.60
N SER A 15 17.16 -20.87 2.90
CA SER A 15 17.01 -19.41 3.00
C SER A 15 16.96 -18.86 1.58
N PRO A 16 15.78 -18.98 0.94
CA PRO A 16 15.61 -18.57 -0.45
C PRO A 16 15.74 -17.06 -0.61
N GLY A 17 16.03 -16.66 -1.84
CA GLY A 17 16.19 -15.27 -2.20
C GLY A 17 15.77 -15.03 -3.64
N LEU A 18 15.87 -13.77 -4.04
CA LEU A 18 15.37 -13.29 -5.31
C LEU A 18 16.38 -12.32 -5.92
N GLN A 19 16.41 -12.32 -7.25
CA GLN A 19 17.29 -11.45 -8.02
C GLN A 19 16.52 -10.20 -8.45
N CYS A 20 17.12 -9.03 -8.22
CA CYS A 20 16.53 -7.79 -8.71
C CYS A 20 16.69 -7.67 -10.23
N GLY A 21 15.60 -7.52 -10.97
CA GLY A 21 15.63 -7.38 -12.44
C GLY A 21 16.32 -6.11 -12.98
N ARG A 22 16.67 -5.13 -12.12
CA ARG A 22 17.35 -3.89 -12.52
C ARG A 22 18.85 -3.89 -12.21
N CYS A 23 19.24 -4.22 -10.98
CA CYS A 23 20.65 -4.20 -10.57
C CYS A 23 21.30 -5.57 -10.54
N ASN A 24 20.55 -6.64 -10.88
CA ASN A 24 20.99 -8.04 -10.91
C ASN A 24 21.56 -8.57 -9.58
N LYS A 25 21.39 -7.82 -8.48
CA LYS A 25 21.81 -8.21 -7.14
C LYS A 25 20.81 -9.19 -6.54
N TRP A 26 21.34 -10.19 -5.86
CA TRP A 26 20.59 -11.21 -5.13
C TRP A 26 20.37 -10.80 -3.68
N MET A 27 19.19 -11.07 -3.13
CA MET A 27 18.88 -10.82 -1.71
C MET A 27 17.97 -11.91 -1.13
N HIS A 28 18.18 -12.27 0.14
CA HIS A 28 17.24 -13.14 0.87
C HIS A 28 15.89 -12.47 1.04
N GLY A 29 14.80 -13.24 1.04
CA GLY A 29 13.45 -12.73 1.32
C GLY A 29 13.38 -11.98 2.65
N GLU A 30 13.92 -12.58 3.72
CA GLU A 30 14.03 -11.96 5.05
C GLU A 30 14.83 -10.65 5.04
N CYS A 31 15.90 -10.58 4.23
CA CYS A 31 16.70 -9.38 4.10
C CYS A 31 15.93 -8.22 3.46
N VAL A 32 14.88 -8.49 2.70
CA VAL A 32 14.01 -7.47 2.09
C VAL A 32 12.61 -7.44 2.70
N ALA A 33 12.43 -8.04 3.88
CA ALA A 33 11.17 -8.08 4.63
C ALA A 33 10.00 -8.69 3.84
N LEU A 34 10.27 -9.71 3.01
CA LEU A 34 9.25 -10.52 2.37
C LEU A 34 8.97 -11.76 3.23
N SER A 35 7.68 -12.09 3.41
CA SER A 35 7.27 -13.36 4.01
C SER A 35 7.55 -14.54 3.06
N HIS A 36 7.48 -15.76 3.59
CA HIS A 36 7.65 -16.96 2.78
C HIS A 36 6.57 -17.07 1.68
N ASP A 37 5.33 -16.72 1.99
CA ASP A 37 4.21 -16.75 1.05
C ASP A 37 4.39 -15.72 -0.07
N GLN A 38 4.80 -14.49 0.28
CA GLN A 38 5.10 -13.44 -0.70
C GLN A 38 6.25 -13.83 -1.62
N LEU A 39 7.28 -14.46 -1.07
CA LEU A 39 8.42 -14.93 -1.84
C LEU A 39 8.03 -16.07 -2.80
N THR A 40 7.18 -16.99 -2.34
CA THR A 40 6.66 -18.10 -3.15
C THR A 40 5.79 -17.57 -4.29
N ALA A 41 4.89 -16.62 -3.99
CA ALA A 41 4.07 -15.95 -4.99
C ALA A 41 4.92 -15.21 -6.05
N LEU A 42 6.02 -14.57 -5.64
CA LEU A 42 6.95 -13.91 -6.57
C LEU A 42 7.77 -14.90 -7.41
N HIS A 43 7.97 -16.14 -6.94
CA HIS A 43 8.62 -17.20 -7.72
C HIS A 43 7.66 -17.89 -8.69
N SER A 44 6.37 -17.96 -8.35
CA SER A 44 5.33 -18.52 -9.23
C SER A 44 4.83 -17.54 -10.28
N THR A 45 5.01 -16.24 -10.05
CA THR A 45 4.67 -15.20 -11.02
C THR A 45 5.88 -14.86 -11.88
N GLU A 46 5.68 -14.56 -13.16
CA GLU A 46 6.71 -13.98 -14.03
C GLU A 46 6.95 -12.49 -13.72
N ALA A 47 6.68 -12.07 -12.47
CA ALA A 47 6.72 -10.67 -12.08
C ALA A 47 8.16 -10.19 -11.83
N ASP A 48 8.57 -9.13 -12.52
CA ASP A 48 9.88 -8.51 -12.36
C ASP A 48 10.03 -7.80 -11.01
N TRP A 49 10.61 -8.49 -10.02
CA TRP A 49 10.89 -7.89 -8.74
C TRP A 49 12.08 -6.91 -8.79
N LYS A 50 11.91 -5.73 -8.17
CA LYS A 50 12.93 -4.68 -8.06
C LYS A 50 13.24 -4.38 -6.60
N CYS A 51 14.51 -4.28 -6.27
CA CYS A 51 14.94 -3.93 -4.92
C CYS A 51 14.61 -2.49 -4.56
N ARG A 52 14.54 -2.18 -3.25
CA ARG A 52 14.23 -0.82 -2.76
C ARG A 52 15.11 0.27 -3.39
N GLY A 53 16.41 0.01 -3.53
CA GLY A 53 17.34 0.95 -4.18
C GLY A 53 17.07 1.14 -5.68
N CYS A 54 16.47 0.16 -6.35
CA CYS A 54 16.08 0.22 -7.76
C CYS A 54 14.69 0.82 -7.97
N VAL A 55 13.82 0.74 -6.97
CA VAL A 55 12.47 1.36 -6.98
C VAL A 55 12.56 2.86 -6.63
N GLY A 56 13.54 3.26 -5.80
CA GLY A 56 13.70 4.60 -5.25
C GLY A 56 14.24 5.71 -6.19
N SER A 57 13.66 5.91 -7.37
CA SER A 57 13.86 7.15 -8.14
C SER A 57 12.58 7.74 -8.73
N SER A 58 11.49 6.98 -8.79
CA SER A 58 10.18 7.59 -8.92
C SER A 58 9.76 8.07 -7.53
N LYS A 59 9.59 9.39 -7.34
CA LYS A 59 8.68 9.92 -6.31
C LYS A 59 7.49 8.96 -6.29
N GLN A 60 7.16 8.38 -5.14
CA GLN A 60 6.00 7.49 -5.05
C GLN A 60 4.82 8.28 -5.64
N LYS A 61 4.47 8.00 -6.91
CA LYS A 61 3.22 8.49 -7.50
C LYS A 61 2.20 7.99 -6.51
N ARG A 62 1.43 8.94 -5.95
CA ARG A 62 0.36 8.73 -4.96
C ARG A 62 -0.14 7.31 -5.11
N MET A 63 0.00 6.49 -4.06
CA MET A 63 -0.53 5.12 -4.08
C MET A 63 -1.98 5.22 -4.54
N SER A 64 -2.24 4.92 -5.80
CA SER A 64 -3.58 4.69 -6.29
C SER A 64 -3.99 3.42 -5.57
N VAL A 65 -4.84 3.56 -4.57
CA VAL A 65 -5.50 2.43 -3.95
C VAL A 65 -6.27 1.76 -5.09
N ILE A 66 -5.76 0.64 -5.57
CA ILE A 66 -6.55 -0.29 -6.36
C ILE A 66 -7.49 -0.91 -5.33
N LEU A 67 -8.69 -0.37 -5.22
CA LEU A 67 -9.78 -1.07 -4.55
C LEU A 67 -10.06 -2.31 -5.40
N PRO A 68 -10.06 -3.53 -4.83
CA PRO A 68 -10.54 -4.69 -5.56
C PRO A 68 -11.94 -4.38 -6.10
N ASP A 69 -12.15 -4.66 -7.38
CA ASP A 69 -13.41 -4.45 -8.07
C ASP A 69 -14.48 -5.31 -7.37
N PRO A 70 -15.62 -4.75 -6.92
CA PRO A 70 -16.68 -5.54 -6.30
C PRO A 70 -17.23 -6.65 -7.22
N GLU A 71 -16.94 -6.61 -8.52
CA GLU A 71 -17.42 -7.58 -9.50
C GLU A 71 -16.47 -8.79 -9.72
N GLU A 72 -15.22 -8.77 -9.23
CA GLU A 72 -14.22 -9.81 -9.54
C GLU A 72 -13.96 -10.86 -8.43
N GLU A 73 -14.72 -10.87 -7.33
CA GLU A 73 -14.64 -11.95 -6.33
C GLU A 73 -15.85 -12.89 -6.39
N ASP A 74 -15.87 -13.69 -7.45
CA ASP A 74 -16.71 -14.88 -7.50
C ASP A 74 -16.11 -15.96 -6.57
N ILE A 75 -16.83 -16.23 -5.48
CA ILE A 75 -17.00 -17.56 -4.85
C ILE A 75 -15.71 -18.29 -4.41
N THR A 76 -15.19 -18.03 -3.20
CA THR A 76 -14.22 -18.99 -2.61
C THR A 76 -14.46 -19.43 -1.16
N ASP A 77 -15.33 -18.78 -0.37
CA ASP A 77 -15.45 -19.16 1.06
C ASP A 77 -16.84 -19.62 1.54
N THR A 78 -17.85 -19.69 0.67
CA THR A 78 -19.20 -20.10 1.11
C THR A 78 -19.32 -21.62 1.34
N ASP A 79 -18.52 -22.42 0.64
CA ASP A 79 -18.58 -23.89 0.70
C ASP A 79 -17.99 -24.46 2.01
N SER A 80 -17.12 -23.71 2.69
CA SER A 80 -16.45 -24.18 3.91
C SER A 80 -17.33 -24.11 5.15
N ILE A 81 -18.35 -23.24 5.19
CA ILE A 81 -19.20 -23.04 6.38
C ILE A 81 -20.43 -23.96 6.37
N THR A 82 -20.95 -24.33 5.20
CA THR A 82 -22.15 -25.18 5.06
C THR A 82 -21.85 -26.67 5.14
N ALA A 83 -20.59 -27.08 4.98
CA ALA A 83 -20.17 -28.49 5.01
C ALA A 83 -20.41 -29.22 6.35
N GLY A 84 -20.65 -28.48 7.44
CA GLY A 84 -20.88 -29.04 8.78
C GLY A 84 -22.34 -29.15 9.23
N VAL A 85 -23.31 -28.65 8.44
CA VAL A 85 -24.72 -28.55 8.87
C VAL A 85 -25.62 -29.32 7.91
N SER A 86 -26.17 -30.45 8.37
CA SER A 86 -27.10 -31.30 7.59
C SER A 86 -28.47 -30.61 7.47
N LEU A 87 -28.59 -29.70 6.52
CA LEU A 87 -29.82 -29.02 6.14
C LEU A 87 -30.31 -29.52 4.78
N ASP A 88 -31.61 -29.43 4.52
CA ASP A 88 -32.14 -29.71 3.20
C ASP A 88 -31.61 -28.71 2.15
N SER A 89 -31.63 -29.11 0.88
CA SER A 89 -31.03 -28.34 -0.22
C SER A 89 -31.64 -26.94 -0.39
N ASN A 90 -32.89 -26.74 0.01
CA ASN A 90 -33.54 -25.43 -0.06
C ASN A 90 -33.07 -24.50 1.07
N SER A 91 -32.96 -25.03 2.29
CA SER A 91 -32.45 -24.29 3.44
C SER A 91 -30.99 -23.89 3.26
N GLN A 92 -30.17 -24.75 2.64
CA GLN A 92 -28.79 -24.42 2.29
C GLN A 92 -28.69 -23.27 1.29
N LYS A 93 -29.55 -23.23 0.26
CA LYS A 93 -29.60 -22.13 -0.71
C LYS A 93 -30.02 -20.82 -0.06
N ILE A 94 -31.03 -20.83 0.81
CA ILE A 94 -31.48 -19.64 1.52
C ILE A 94 -30.36 -19.09 2.41
N LEU A 95 -29.69 -19.95 3.17
CA LEU A 95 -28.55 -19.54 4.01
C LEU A 95 -27.39 -18.98 3.19
N ALA A 96 -27.04 -19.61 2.07
CA ALA A 96 -26.00 -19.12 1.17
C ALA A 96 -26.33 -17.70 0.65
N THR A 97 -27.58 -17.47 0.23
CA THR A 97 -28.05 -16.16 -0.20
C THR A 97 -27.96 -15.13 0.92
N VAL A 98 -28.50 -15.44 2.10
CA VAL A 98 -28.48 -14.52 3.26
C VAL A 98 -27.04 -14.18 3.67
N LEU A 99 -26.16 -15.17 3.72
CA LEU A 99 -24.73 -14.95 4.04
C LEU A 99 -24.02 -14.13 2.96
N SER A 100 -24.41 -14.29 1.69
CA SER A 100 -23.90 -13.46 0.61
C SER A 100 -24.36 -12.00 0.76
N THR A 101 -25.64 -11.78 1.05
CA THR A 101 -26.19 -10.44 1.30
C THR A 101 -25.52 -9.77 2.49
N ILE A 102 -25.38 -10.47 3.61
CA ILE A 102 -24.71 -9.93 4.81
C ILE A 102 -23.26 -9.57 4.49
N ARG A 103 -22.52 -10.44 3.77
CA ARG A 103 -21.13 -10.16 3.38
C ARG A 103 -21.03 -8.92 2.49
N HIS A 104 -21.96 -8.76 1.55
CA HIS A 104 -22.01 -7.60 0.69
C HIS A 104 -22.29 -6.32 1.48
N GLU A 105 -23.30 -6.32 2.36
CA GLU A 105 -23.63 -5.16 3.20
C GLU A 105 -22.48 -4.76 4.14
N ILE A 106 -21.79 -5.72 4.76
CA ILE A 106 -20.61 -5.45 5.60
C ILE A 106 -19.50 -4.82 4.75
N ARG A 107 -19.25 -5.34 3.56
CA ARG A 107 -18.21 -4.83 2.65
C ARG A 107 -18.52 -3.39 2.25
N ASP A 108 -19.76 -3.11 1.84
CA ASP A 108 -20.20 -1.78 1.46
C ASP A 108 -20.09 -0.79 2.62
N SER A 109 -20.50 -1.19 3.83
CA SER A 109 -20.39 -0.37 5.01
C SER A 109 -18.93 -0.02 5.34
N ILE A 110 -18.03 -1.01 5.30
CA ILE A 110 -16.58 -0.78 5.53
C ILE A 110 -16.02 0.15 4.45
N GLN A 111 -16.41 -0.06 3.19
CA GLN A 111 -15.91 0.72 2.07
C GLN A 111 -16.36 2.18 2.15
N GLU A 112 -17.61 2.45 2.52
CA GLU A 112 -18.13 3.80 2.69
C GLU A 112 -17.49 4.53 3.88
N GLU A 113 -17.31 3.86 5.02
CA GLU A 113 -16.61 4.46 6.17
C GLU A 113 -15.13 4.74 5.87
N LEU A 114 -14.47 3.85 5.13
CA LEU A 114 -13.10 4.08 4.68
C LEU A 114 -13.01 5.27 3.72
N LYS A 115 -13.90 5.35 2.71
CA LYS A 115 -13.96 6.49 1.79
C LYS A 115 -14.19 7.80 2.54
N ARG A 116 -15.12 7.81 3.50
CA ARG A 116 -15.42 8.99 4.33
C ARG A 116 -14.22 9.43 5.15
N THR A 117 -13.52 8.48 5.78
CA THR A 117 -12.33 8.74 6.59
C THR A 117 -11.19 9.28 5.73
N LEU A 118 -10.93 8.67 4.57
CA LEU A 118 -9.90 9.12 3.63
C LEU A 118 -10.20 10.52 3.09
N LYS A 119 -11.48 10.82 2.79
CA LYS A 119 -11.89 12.15 2.37
C LYS A 119 -11.62 13.19 3.46
N PHE A 120 -11.99 12.92 4.71
CA PHE A 120 -11.71 13.81 5.84
C PHE A 120 -10.22 14.13 5.97
N TYR A 121 -9.35 13.11 5.88
CA TYR A 121 -7.91 13.33 5.94
C TYR A 121 -7.35 14.07 4.73
N SER A 122 -7.89 13.82 3.53
CA SER A 122 -7.54 14.60 2.33
C SER A 122 -7.85 16.08 2.52
N ASP A 123 -9.06 16.39 2.97
CA ASP A 123 -9.48 17.79 3.23
C ASP A 123 -8.59 18.45 4.29
N LYS A 124 -8.19 17.70 5.33
CA LYS A 124 -7.26 18.20 6.36
C LYS A 124 -5.86 18.45 5.84
N ILE A 125 -5.37 17.64 4.90
CA ILE A 125 -4.07 17.87 4.26
C ILE A 125 -4.13 19.16 3.43
N ASP A 126 -5.21 19.38 2.70
CA ASP A 126 -5.41 20.60 1.92
C ASP A 126 -5.49 21.85 2.83
N ASP A 127 -6.21 21.76 3.97
CA ASP A 127 -6.22 22.79 5.01
C ASP A 127 -4.82 23.13 5.52
N PHE A 128 -3.99 22.10 5.76
CA PHE A 128 -2.62 22.29 6.23
C PHE A 128 -1.72 22.90 5.16
N GLN A 129 -1.89 22.51 3.90
CA GLN A 129 -1.15 23.10 2.79
C GLN A 129 -1.43 24.60 2.69
N ILE A 130 -2.69 25.01 2.74
CA ILE A 130 -3.08 26.43 2.73
C ILE A 130 -2.46 27.19 3.90
N LYS A 131 -2.40 26.59 5.09
CA LYS A 131 -1.76 27.21 6.25
C LYS A 131 -0.25 27.38 6.08
N ILE A 132 0.42 26.36 5.53
CA ILE A 132 1.85 26.42 5.25
C ILE A 132 2.15 27.56 4.27
N ASP A 133 1.41 27.63 3.16
CA ASP A 133 1.60 28.67 2.13
C ASP A 133 1.43 30.08 2.74
N ASN A 134 0.41 30.27 3.59
CA ASN A 134 0.21 31.53 4.31
C ASN A 134 1.34 31.88 5.27
N TYR A 135 1.92 30.88 5.96
CA TYR A 135 3.06 31.12 6.84
C TYR A 135 4.32 31.46 6.05
N GLU A 136 4.56 30.81 4.91
CA GLU A 136 5.67 31.14 4.01
C GLU A 136 5.57 32.57 3.48
N GLU A 137 4.38 33.03 3.12
CA GLU A 137 4.16 34.41 2.68
C GLU A 137 4.43 35.44 3.80
N LYS A 138 3.99 35.13 5.02
CA LYS A 138 4.28 35.98 6.20
C LYS A 138 5.76 36.04 6.50
N ILE A 139 6.47 34.91 6.42
CA ILE A 139 7.93 34.86 6.61
C ILE A 139 8.62 35.74 5.57
N LYS A 140 8.28 35.60 4.27
CA LYS A 140 8.84 36.46 3.21
C LYS A 140 8.57 37.95 3.46
N THR A 141 7.38 38.29 3.95
CA THR A 141 7.04 39.69 4.27
C THR A 141 7.94 40.24 5.38
N ILE A 142 8.14 39.45 6.45
CA ILE A 142 9.01 39.83 7.58
C ILE A 142 10.47 39.94 7.13
N GLU A 143 10.97 38.99 6.33
CA GLU A 143 12.32 39.01 5.78
C GLU A 143 12.55 40.26 4.91
N ASN A 144 11.59 40.61 4.04
CA ASN A 144 11.67 41.80 3.21
C ASN A 144 11.69 43.09 4.05
N GLN A 145 10.86 43.18 5.10
CA GLN A 145 10.86 44.33 6.02
C GLN A 145 12.19 44.47 6.75
N TYR A 146 12.78 43.36 7.23
CA TYR A 146 14.08 43.36 7.90
C TYR A 146 15.21 43.79 6.95
N THR A 147 15.14 43.37 5.69
CA THR A 147 16.12 43.73 4.66
C THR A 147 16.05 45.21 4.30
N LEU A 148 14.84 45.77 4.17
CA LEU A 148 14.61 47.19 3.91
C LEU A 148 15.06 48.08 5.09
N ALA A 149 14.85 47.63 6.32
CA ALA A 149 15.23 48.38 7.52
C ALA A 149 16.75 48.44 7.77
N ASN A 150 17.53 47.57 7.12
CA ASN A 150 18.99 47.48 7.30
C ASN A 150 19.80 47.91 6.04
N LEU A 151 19.18 48.64 5.11
CA LEU A 151 19.90 49.23 3.98
C LEU A 151 20.85 50.34 4.48
N PRO A 152 22.15 50.29 4.14
CA PRO A 152 23.08 51.36 4.51
C PRO A 152 22.67 52.66 3.83
N SER A 153 22.64 53.74 4.60
CA SER A 153 22.34 55.09 4.11
C SER A 153 23.32 55.49 3.00
N PRO A 154 22.85 56.08 1.89
CA PRO A 154 23.73 56.47 0.79
C PRO A 154 24.73 57.54 1.25
N PRO A 155 25.96 57.53 0.70
CA PRO A 155 27.03 58.47 1.06
C PRO A 155 26.75 59.91 0.63
#